data_AF-A0A7E5X2S4-F1
#
_entry.id   AF-A0A7E5X2S4-F1
#
_cell.length_a   1.000
_cell.length_b   1.000
_cell.length_c   1.000
_cell.angle_alpha   90.00
_cell.angle_beta   90.00
_cell.angle_gamma   90.00
#
_symmetry.space_group_name_H-M   'P 1'
#
loop_
_entity.id
_entity.type
_entity.pdbx_description
1 polymer ?
#
loop_
_entity_poly.entity_id
_entity_poly.type
_entity_poly.pdbx_seq_one_letter_code
_entity_poly.pdbx_strand_id
1 'polypeptide(L)'
;SSLLSTAVSLDALVENCHKLLEKFHYSWEMMPLVLVILNYAGSDLEEASRKIDEGKLMIDEYARKHNLNVFDGLELRNSTRQKMLETHNLSGVISSSMDLF
;
A
#
# COMPACT_ATOMS: atom_id res chain seq x y z
N SER A 1 26.77 36.80 2.93
CA SER A 1 26.53 35.72 1.94
C SER A 1 26.15 34.45 2.69
N SER A 2 24.85 34.24 2.99
CA SER A 2 24.29 32.93 3.41
C SER A 2 22.79 32.97 3.78
N LEU A 3 21.96 33.78 3.10
CA LEU A 3 20.49 33.77 3.31
C LEU A 3 19.71 33.40 2.04
N LEU A 4 20.39 32.84 1.03
CA LEU A 4 19.79 32.43 -0.24
C LEU A 4 19.90 30.91 -0.46
N SER A 5 19.75 30.14 0.61
CA SER A 5 19.55 28.70 0.50
C SER A 5 18.11 28.41 0.90
N THR A 6 17.42 27.59 0.10
CA THR A 6 16.11 27.01 0.40
C THR A 6 14.86 27.84 0.07
N ALA A 7 14.84 28.48 -1.11
CA ALA A 7 13.57 28.71 -1.79
C ALA A 7 13.62 27.94 -3.12
N VAL A 8 13.16 26.68 -3.12
CA VAL A 8 12.70 26.05 -4.36
C VAL A 8 11.69 27.03 -4.97
N SER A 9 11.95 27.51 -6.18
CA SER A 9 11.03 28.43 -6.84
C SER A 9 9.66 27.75 -6.98
N LEU A 10 8.57 28.51 -6.85
CA LEU A 10 7.22 27.99 -7.02
C LEU A 10 7.06 27.20 -8.33
N ASP A 11 7.73 27.66 -9.38
CA ASP A 11 7.77 26.98 -10.68
C ASP A 11 8.40 25.57 -10.59
N ALA A 12 9.53 25.43 -9.88
CA ALA A 12 10.18 24.14 -9.68
C ALA A 12 9.32 23.18 -8.83
N LEU A 13 8.58 23.72 -7.84
CA LEU A 13 7.62 22.93 -7.07
C LEU A 13 6.48 22.42 -7.94
N VAL A 14 5.89 23.28 -8.77
CA VAL A 14 4.79 22.92 -9.69
C VAL A 14 5.28 21.91 -10.74
N GLU A 15 6.48 22.09 -11.28
CA GLU A 15 7.08 21.13 -12.22
C GLU A 15 7.26 19.74 -11.57
N ASN A 16 7.74 19.69 -10.33
CA ASN A 16 7.87 18.45 -9.58
C ASN A 16 6.50 17.82 -9.25
N CYS A 17 5.46 18.63 -9.01
CA CYS A 17 4.09 18.13 -8.87
C CYS A 17 3.59 17.48 -10.17
N HIS A 18 3.84 18.09 -11.33
CA HIS A 18 3.49 17.50 -12.62
C HIS A 18 4.19 16.16 -12.85
N LYS A 19 5.50 16.05 -12.54
CA LYS A 19 6.24 14.79 -12.62
C LYS A 19 5.61 13.68 -11.76
N LEU A 20 5.14 14.00 -10.55
CA LEU A 20 4.44 13.04 -9.69
C LEU A 20 3.07 12.66 -10.26
N LEU A 21 2.28 13.63 -10.74
CA LEU A 21 0.98 13.34 -11.37
C LEU A 21 1.13 12.39 -12.55
N GLU A 22 2.11 12.63 -13.42
CA GLU A 22 2.42 11.75 -14.56
C GLU A 22 2.89 10.37 -14.10
N LYS A 23 3.85 10.30 -13.16
CA LYS A 23 4.39 9.05 -12.62
C LYS A 23 3.31 8.14 -12.05
N PHE A 24 2.32 8.72 -11.37
CA PHE A 24 1.25 7.98 -10.70
C PHE A 24 -0.05 7.91 -11.51
N HIS A 25 -0.06 8.43 -12.74
CA HIS A 25 -1.22 8.50 -13.62
C HIS A 25 -2.44 9.15 -12.95
N TYR A 26 -2.20 10.21 -12.17
CA TYR A 26 -3.26 10.99 -11.54
C TYR A 26 -3.79 12.06 -12.47
N SER A 27 -5.09 12.36 -12.36
CA SER A 27 -5.68 13.51 -13.04
C SER A 27 -5.17 14.83 -12.45
N TRP A 28 -5.29 15.91 -13.21
CA TRP A 28 -4.90 17.25 -12.75
C TRP A 28 -5.65 17.69 -11.47
N GLU A 29 -6.83 17.14 -11.19
CA GLU A 29 -7.62 17.42 -9.99
C GLU A 29 -6.90 17.00 -8.70
N MET A 30 -5.92 16.10 -8.81
CA MET A 30 -5.09 15.64 -7.69
C MET A 30 -3.91 16.56 -7.38
N MET A 31 -3.64 17.59 -8.20
CA MET A 31 -2.54 18.54 -8.00
C MET A 31 -2.46 19.10 -6.56
N PRO A 32 -3.55 19.60 -5.93
CA PRO A 32 -3.46 20.09 -4.54
C PRO A 32 -3.00 19.02 -3.54
N LEU A 33 -3.38 17.76 -3.72
CA LEU A 33 -2.91 16.66 -2.86
C LEU A 33 -1.41 16.41 -3.07
N VAL A 34 -0.98 16.32 -4.33
CA VAL A 34 0.42 16.10 -4.69
C VAL A 34 1.30 17.24 -4.16
N LEU A 35 0.83 18.48 -4.25
CA LEU A 35 1.55 19.64 -3.73
C LEU A 35 1.74 19.56 -2.21
N VAL A 36 0.73 19.13 -1.47
CA VAL A 36 0.84 18.91 -0.01
C VAL A 36 1.84 17.80 0.31
N ILE A 37 1.80 16.69 -0.42
CA ILE A 37 2.72 15.56 -0.23
C ILE A 37 4.16 15.98 -0.52
N LEU A 38 4.39 16.67 -1.63
CA LEU A 38 5.72 17.12 -2.02
C LEU A 38 6.27 18.18 -1.04
N ASN A 39 5.42 19.07 -0.55
CA ASN A 39 5.80 20.03 0.49
C ASN A 39 6.16 19.33 1.80
N TYR A 40 5.39 18.30 2.19
CA TYR A 40 5.69 17.48 3.37
C TYR A 40 7.04 16.72 3.22
N ALA A 41 7.36 16.29 2.00
CA ALA A 41 8.64 15.66 1.68
C ALA A 41 9.82 16.66 1.54
N GLY A 42 9.63 17.94 1.90
CA GLY A 42 10.70 18.93 1.80
C GLY A 42 11.09 19.28 0.36
N SER A 43 10.14 19.18 -0.59
CA SER A 43 10.37 19.30 -2.04
C SER A 43 11.25 18.19 -2.65
N ASP A 44 11.46 17.09 -1.93
CA ASP A 44 12.16 15.91 -2.46
C ASP A 44 11.19 15.02 -3.24
N LEU A 45 11.45 14.89 -4.55
CA LEU A 45 10.62 14.13 -5.48
C LEU A 45 10.63 12.63 -5.19
N GLU A 46 11.78 12.07 -4.82
CA GLU A 46 11.94 10.64 -4.56
C GLU A 46 11.28 10.27 -3.24
N GLU A 47 11.46 11.10 -2.21
CA GLU A 47 10.79 10.89 -0.93
C GLU A 47 9.26 11.03 -1.06
N ALA A 48 8.76 12.03 -1.80
CA ALA A 48 7.33 12.17 -2.08
C ALA A 48 6.78 10.95 -2.83
N SER A 49 7.51 10.45 -3.82
CA SER A 49 7.14 9.24 -4.55
C SER A 49 7.07 8.03 -3.61
N ARG A 50 8.11 7.81 -2.80
CA ARG A 50 8.16 6.69 -1.85
C ARG A 50 6.96 6.72 -0.89
N LYS A 51 6.58 7.90 -0.41
CA LYS A 51 5.42 8.08 0.47
C LYS A 51 4.10 7.73 -0.20
N ILE A 52 3.94 8.06 -1.49
CA ILE A 52 2.75 7.68 -2.26
C ILE A 52 2.68 6.15 -2.42
N ASP A 53 3.80 5.51 -2.76
CA ASP A 53 3.87 4.05 -2.90
C ASP A 53 3.58 3.32 -1.57
N GLU A 54 4.17 3.79 -0.47
CA GLU A 54 3.86 3.28 0.88
C GLU A 54 2.38 3.41 1.23
N GLY A 55 1.78 4.56 0.91
CA GLY A 55 0.36 4.81 1.12
C GLY A 55 -0.53 3.84 0.34
N LYS A 56 -0.21 3.59 -0.93
CA LYS A 56 -0.94 2.61 -1.76
C LYS A 56 -0.85 1.21 -1.16
N LEU A 57 0.34 0.78 -0.76
CA LEU A 57 0.57 -0.53 -0.17
C LEU A 57 -0.22 -0.71 1.14
N MET A 58 -0.22 0.30 2.01
CA MET A 58 -1.00 0.28 3.25
C MET A 58 -2.52 0.17 2.99
N ILE A 59 -3.03 0.89 1.99
CA ILE A 59 -4.45 0.83 1.61
C ILE A 59 -4.80 -0.56 1.09
N ASP A 60 -3.98 -1.13 0.21
CA ASP A 60 -4.18 -2.47 -0.35
C ASP A 60 -4.12 -3.55 0.74
N GLU A 61 -3.15 -3.45 1.65
CA GLU A 61 -3.03 -4.38 2.78
C GLU A 61 -4.25 -4.28 3.71
N TYR A 62 -4.71 -3.08 4.01
CA TYR A 62 -5.90 -2.85 4.81
C TYR A 62 -7.14 -3.44 4.13
N ALA A 63 -7.34 -3.18 2.85
CA ALA A 63 -8.46 -3.71 2.08
C ALA A 63 -8.48 -5.24 2.08
N ARG A 64 -7.32 -5.87 1.84
CA ARG A 64 -7.16 -7.34 1.87
C ARG A 64 -7.42 -7.91 3.26
N LYS A 65 -6.86 -7.30 4.32
CA LYS A 65 -7.02 -7.76 5.71
C LYS A 65 -8.48 -7.72 6.15
N HIS A 66 -9.23 -6.73 5.67
CA HIS A 66 -10.63 -6.53 6.03
C HIS A 66 -11.61 -7.10 4.98
N ASN A 67 -11.13 -7.86 3.99
CA ASN A 67 -11.93 -8.47 2.93
C ASN A 67 -12.83 -7.47 2.20
N LEU A 68 -12.34 -6.23 2.00
CA LEU A 68 -13.07 -5.17 1.31
C LEU A 68 -13.09 -5.35 -0.22
N ASN A 69 -12.26 -6.25 -0.73
CA ASN A 69 -12.18 -6.59 -2.15
C ASN A 69 -13.12 -7.75 -2.47
N VAL A 70 -14.21 -7.47 -3.20
CA VAL A 70 -15.15 -8.51 -3.69
C VAL A 70 -14.49 -9.50 -4.65
N PHE A 71 -13.38 -9.11 -5.28
CA PHE A 71 -12.64 -9.92 -6.25
C PHE A 71 -11.64 -10.89 -5.60
N ASP A 72 -11.29 -10.72 -4.32
CA ASP A 72 -10.36 -11.61 -3.59
C ASP A 72 -11.03 -12.92 -3.13
N GLY A 73 -12.29 -13.16 -3.51
CA GLY A 73 -13.06 -14.34 -3.12
C GLY A 73 -12.38 -15.67 -3.46
N LEU A 74 -11.55 -15.73 -4.51
CA LEU A 74 -10.79 -16.93 -4.87
C LEU A 74 -9.65 -17.21 -3.89
N GLU A 75 -8.90 -16.19 -3.48
CA GLU A 75 -7.80 -16.32 -2.51
C GLU A 75 -8.36 -16.68 -1.13
N LEU A 76 -9.42 -16.01 -0.70
CA LEU A 76 -10.09 -16.29 0.57
C LEU A 76 -10.64 -17.73 0.63
N ARG A 77 -11.20 -18.21 -0.49
CA ARG A 77 -11.66 -19.61 -0.60
C ARG A 77 -10.49 -20.60 -0.51
N ASN A 78 -9.35 -20.29 -1.13
CA ASN A 78 -8.17 -21.15 -1.09
C ASN A 78 -7.57 -21.23 0.33
N SER A 79 -7.44 -20.10 1.03
CA SER A 79 -6.97 -20.09 2.43
C SER A 79 -7.94 -20.80 3.39
N THR A 80 -9.25 -20.63 3.19
CA THR A 80 -10.27 -21.35 3.97
C THR A 80 -10.16 -22.86 3.75
N ARG A 81 -9.95 -23.28 2.49
CA ARG A 81 -9.78 -24.69 2.13
C ARG A 81 -8.51 -25.30 2.73
N GLN A 82 -7.39 -24.57 2.76
CA GLN A 82 -6.16 -25.02 3.41
C GLN A 82 -6.33 -25.19 4.92
N LYS A 83 -6.90 -24.20 5.63
CA LYS A 83 -7.20 -24.32 7.07
C LYS A 83 -8.12 -25.51 7.39
N MET A 84 -9.10 -25.78 6.54
CA MET A 84 -9.97 -26.95 6.68
C MET A 84 -9.21 -28.27 6.51
N LEU A 85 -8.26 -28.34 5.58
CA LEU A 85 -7.42 -29.52 5.38
C LEU A 85 -6.47 -29.76 6.56
N GLU A 86 -5.87 -28.69 7.11
CA GLU A 86 -5.00 -28.77 8.29
C GLU A 86 -5.76 -29.26 9.53
N THR A 87 -6.96 -28.71 9.77
CA THR A 87 -7.82 -29.14 10.88
C THR A 87 -8.26 -30.60 10.74
N HIS A 88 -8.62 -31.05 9.54
CA HIS A 88 -8.94 -32.45 9.28
C HIS A 88 -7.74 -33.38 9.51
N ASN A 89 -6.55 -33.00 9.04
CA ASN A 89 -5.33 -33.77 9.26
C ASN A 89 -5.00 -33.91 10.75
N LEU A 90 -5.10 -32.81 11.51
CA LEU A 90 -4.87 -32.82 12.95
C LEU A 90 -5.91 -33.71 13.67
N SER A 91 -7.18 -33.63 13.28
CA SER A 91 -8.23 -34.48 13.83
C SER A 91 -7.97 -35.97 13.57
N GLY A 92 -7.49 -36.32 12.36
CA GLY A 92 -7.13 -37.70 12.02
C GLY A 92 -5.97 -38.24 12.86
N VAL A 93 -4.94 -37.43 13.09
CA VAL A 93 -3.80 -37.78 13.94
C VAL A 93 -4.24 -38.00 15.39
N ILE A 94 -5.10 -37.13 15.91
CA ILE A 94 -5.63 -37.26 17.29
C ILE A 94 -6.49 -38.52 17.40
N SER A 95 -7.39 -38.76 16.45
CA SER A 95 -8.23 -39.97 16.42
C SER A 95 -7.38 -41.24 16.44
N SER A 96 -6.40 -41.33 15.53
CA SER A 96 -5.51 -42.49 15.46
C SER A 96 -4.68 -42.68 16.74
N SER A 97 -4.39 -41.60 17.46
CA SER A 97 -3.69 -41.67 18.74
C SER A 97 -4.58 -42.17 19.88
N MET A 98 -5.90 -41.91 19.83
CA MET A 98 -6.87 -42.43 20.80
C MET A 98 -7.15 -43.92 20.59
N ASP A 99 -7.12 -44.41 19.34
CA ASP A 99 -7.30 -45.83 19.02
C ASP A 99 -6.14 -46.73 19.50
N LEU A 100 -5.02 -46.12 19.93
CA LEU A 100 -3.82 -46.81 20.45
C LEU A 100 -3.82 -46.99 21.98
N PHE A 101 -4.83 -46.50 22.70
CA PHE A 101 -5.03 -46.67 24.15
C PHE A 101 -6.22 -47.57 24.44
#